data_AF-A0A2N9WUZ6-F1
#
_entry.id   AF-A0A2N9WUZ6-F1
#
_cell.length_a   1.000
_cell.length_b   1.000
_cell.length_c   1.000
_cell.angle_alpha   90.00
_cell.angle_beta   90.00
_cell.angle_gamma   90.00
#
_symmetry.space_group_name_H-M   'P 1'
#
loop_
_entity.id
_entity.type
_entity.pdbx_description
1 polymer ?
#
loop_
_entity_poly.entity_id
_entity_poly.type
_entity_poly.pdbx_seq_one_letter_code
_entity_poly.pdbx_strand_id
1 'polypeptide(L)'
;MHIFYVCYFFAFCIIGGDLIEMLDVLIASDFGQALRRTPLHIHLNHLGVTILAAAVVSSLYFLIISASYLLLKVNIQHTAGYIASMLFLIPGFPLITGVLDLAKLDFSLDIQRVAYAVAVIFCAIFCRLGSCCWLSYSTGEMLSPNLYPVWNGCFHLIASFFRALGFSLLFNSPIKTASMTAFIGIYANTLRLELIDFTHIPIQVASLIAAFIVGISAF
;
A
#
# COMPACT_ATOMS: atom_id res chain seq x y z
N MET A 1 1.39 15.99 -7.06
CA MET A 1 1.61 15.16 -8.26
C MET A 1 2.42 13.88 -7.99
N HIS A 2 3.23 13.78 -6.92
CA HIS A 2 4.09 12.60 -6.71
C HIS A 2 3.37 11.29 -6.32
N ILE A 3 2.20 11.34 -5.69
CA ILE A 3 1.47 10.15 -5.18
C ILE A 3 0.92 9.23 -6.29
N PHE A 4 0.63 9.77 -7.47
CA PHE A 4 0.15 9.01 -8.63
C PHE A 4 1.10 7.92 -9.09
N TYR A 5 2.39 8.27 -9.19
CA TYR A 5 3.43 7.34 -9.60
C TYR A 5 3.59 6.21 -8.58
N VAL A 6 3.42 6.51 -7.29
CA VAL A 6 3.55 5.52 -6.21
C VAL A 6 2.50 4.42 -6.33
N CYS A 7 1.22 4.81 -6.44
CA CYS A 7 0.12 3.86 -6.54
C CYS A 7 0.17 3.05 -7.84
N TYR A 8 0.57 3.67 -8.96
CA TYR A 8 0.72 2.99 -10.25
C TYR A 8 1.80 1.92 -10.22
N PHE A 9 3.02 2.25 -9.77
CA PHE A 9 4.11 1.27 -9.69
C PHE A 9 3.91 0.22 -8.59
N PHE A 10 3.25 0.59 -7.48
CA PHE A 10 2.88 -0.35 -6.41
C PHE A 10 1.84 -1.38 -6.90
N ALA A 11 0.82 -0.94 -7.65
CA ALA A 11 -0.15 -1.82 -8.29
C ALA A 11 0.54 -2.74 -9.33
N PHE A 12 1.40 -2.19 -10.19
CA PHE A 12 2.19 -2.97 -11.15
C PHE A 12 3.00 -4.10 -10.49
N CYS A 13 3.62 -3.83 -9.34
CA CYS A 13 4.45 -4.80 -8.63
C CYS A 13 3.67 -5.91 -7.92
N ILE A 14 2.49 -5.62 -7.37
CA ILE A 14 1.71 -6.61 -6.61
C ILE A 14 0.87 -7.50 -7.53
N ILE A 15 0.32 -6.92 -8.60
CA ILE A 15 -0.68 -7.58 -9.46
C ILE A 15 -0.02 -8.33 -10.63
N GLY A 16 1.27 -8.11 -10.89
CA GLY A 16 2.00 -8.87 -11.91
C GLY A 16 1.67 -8.49 -13.36
N GLY A 17 1.17 -7.26 -13.60
CA GLY A 17 1.09 -6.72 -14.97
C GLY A 17 -0.32 -6.53 -15.54
N ASP A 18 -1.40 -6.78 -14.81
CA ASP A 18 -2.75 -6.53 -15.32
C ASP A 18 -3.04 -5.02 -15.46
N LEU A 19 -3.12 -4.54 -16.69
CA LEU A 19 -3.25 -3.12 -17.02
C LEU A 19 -4.59 -2.52 -16.55
N ILE A 20 -5.65 -3.34 -16.49
CA ILE A 20 -6.99 -2.91 -16.10
C ILE A 20 -7.00 -2.56 -14.60
N GLU A 21 -6.46 -3.43 -13.74
CA GLU A 21 -6.38 -3.12 -12.30
C GLU A 21 -5.54 -1.87 -12.01
N MET A 22 -4.49 -1.63 -12.78
CA MET A 22 -3.66 -0.43 -12.59
C MET A 22 -4.45 0.84 -12.88
N LEU A 23 -5.29 0.83 -13.92
CA LEU A 23 -6.13 1.97 -14.27
C LEU A 23 -7.21 2.19 -13.20
N ASP A 24 -7.79 1.11 -12.70
CA ASP A 24 -8.82 1.14 -11.66
C ASP A 24 -8.27 1.72 -10.34
N VAL A 25 -7.08 1.27 -9.91
CA VAL A 25 -6.37 1.80 -8.73
C VAL A 25 -6.01 3.27 -8.91
N LEU A 26 -5.59 3.66 -10.12
CA LEU A 26 -5.21 5.03 -10.45
C LEU A 26 -6.41 5.97 -10.37
N ILE A 27 -7.56 5.59 -10.93
CA ILE A 27 -8.80 6.38 -10.86
C ILE A 27 -9.30 6.47 -9.42
N ALA A 28 -9.33 5.35 -8.68
CA ALA A 28 -9.79 5.34 -7.29
C ALA A 28 -8.89 6.21 -6.39
N SER A 29 -7.57 6.12 -6.55
CA SER A 29 -6.62 6.91 -5.76
C SER A 29 -6.62 8.39 -6.14
N ASP A 30 -6.84 8.75 -7.41
CA ASP A 30 -6.97 10.15 -7.83
C ASP A 30 -8.16 10.82 -7.16
N PHE A 31 -9.31 10.16 -7.21
CA PHE A 31 -10.53 10.71 -6.64
C PHE A 31 -10.43 10.84 -5.11
N GLY A 32 -9.87 9.82 -4.44
CA GLY A 32 -9.60 9.87 -3.01
C GLY A 32 -8.63 11.00 -2.61
N GLN A 33 -7.62 11.25 -3.45
CA GLN A 33 -6.68 12.33 -3.20
C GLN A 33 -7.26 13.71 -3.53
N ALA A 34 -8.08 13.84 -4.58
CA ALA A 34 -8.82 15.04 -4.90
C ALA A 34 -9.72 15.43 -3.72
N LEU A 35 -10.48 14.47 -3.18
CA LEU A 35 -11.29 14.65 -1.97
C LEU A 35 -10.49 15.05 -0.71
N ARG A 36 -9.23 14.62 -0.58
CA ARG A 36 -8.35 15.11 0.50
C ARG A 36 -7.88 16.54 0.29
N ARG A 37 -7.82 17.04 -0.94
CA ARG A 37 -7.39 18.41 -1.28
C ARG A 37 -8.54 19.42 -1.20
N THR A 38 -9.77 19.00 -1.52
CA THR A 38 -10.97 19.86 -1.51
C THR A 38 -11.29 20.53 -0.16
N PRO A 39 -11.11 19.90 1.02
CA PRO A 39 -11.54 20.47 2.30
C PRO A 39 -10.58 21.48 2.92
N LEU A 40 -9.58 21.99 2.19
CA LEU A 40 -8.85 23.18 2.64
C LEU A 40 -9.74 24.44 2.72
N HIS A 41 -10.94 24.40 2.15
CA HIS A 41 -11.91 25.51 2.17
C HIS A 41 -13.09 25.34 3.15
N ILE A 42 -13.28 24.17 3.75
CA ILE A 42 -14.43 23.88 4.62
C ILE A 42 -13.86 23.38 5.95
N HIS A 43 -14.15 24.07 7.05
CA HIS A 43 -13.69 23.83 8.44
C HIS A 43 -14.03 22.42 9.00
N LEU A 44 -13.70 21.36 8.28
CA LEU A 44 -13.94 19.97 8.66
C LEU A 44 -12.72 19.40 9.37
N ASN A 45 -12.98 18.60 10.41
CA ASN A 45 -11.93 17.91 11.16
C ASN A 45 -11.13 16.99 10.22
N HIS A 46 -9.80 17.03 10.28
CA HIS A 46 -8.90 16.24 9.43
C HIS A 46 -9.24 14.74 9.47
N LEU A 47 -9.68 14.22 10.62
CA LEU A 47 -10.18 12.86 10.77
C LEU A 47 -11.40 12.57 9.89
N GLY A 48 -12.39 13.46 9.88
CA GLY A 48 -13.62 13.29 9.10
C GLY A 48 -13.34 13.25 7.60
N VAL A 49 -12.43 14.12 7.13
CA VAL A 49 -11.97 14.12 5.74
C VAL A 49 -11.29 12.79 5.37
N THR A 50 -10.43 12.26 6.25
CA THR A 50 -9.75 10.99 5.97
C THR A 50 -10.69 9.81 5.93
N ILE A 51 -11.71 9.78 6.79
CA ILE A 51 -12.73 8.73 6.80
C ILE A 51 -13.60 8.81 5.54
N LEU A 52 -14.01 10.02 5.14
CA LEU A 52 -14.78 10.22 3.92
C LEU A 52 -13.98 9.81 2.68
N ALA A 53 -12.70 10.20 2.61
CA ALA A 53 -11.80 9.77 1.53
C ALA A 53 -11.66 8.24 1.49
N ALA A 54 -11.50 7.58 2.65
CA ALA A 54 -11.44 6.13 2.72
C ALA A 54 -12.73 5.47 2.21
N ALA A 55 -13.89 5.95 2.65
CA ALA A 55 -15.18 5.42 2.24
C ALA A 55 -15.44 5.61 0.73
N VAL A 56 -15.04 6.75 0.18
CA VAL A 56 -15.20 7.00 -1.26
C VAL A 56 -14.24 6.14 -2.07
N VAL A 57 -12.98 6.01 -1.67
CA VAL A 57 -12.01 5.14 -2.38
C VAL A 57 -12.44 3.69 -2.34
N SER A 58 -12.89 3.18 -1.19
CA SER A 58 -13.38 1.80 -1.10
C SER A 58 -14.60 1.62 -2.00
N SER A 59 -15.58 2.51 -1.92
CA SER A 59 -16.78 2.44 -2.75
C SER A 59 -16.47 2.51 -4.25
N LEU A 60 -15.61 3.45 -4.67
CA LEU A 60 -15.19 3.59 -6.06
C LEU A 60 -14.43 2.36 -6.55
N TYR A 61 -13.47 1.86 -5.78
CA TYR A 61 -12.71 0.66 -6.17
C TYR A 61 -13.64 -0.54 -6.35
N PHE A 62 -14.59 -0.76 -5.44
CA PHE A 62 -15.57 -1.85 -5.55
C PHE A 62 -16.56 -1.64 -6.71
N LEU A 63 -16.98 -0.40 -6.99
CA LEU A 63 -17.87 -0.08 -8.10
C LEU A 63 -17.16 -0.35 -9.44
N ILE A 64 -15.94 0.14 -9.56
CA ILE A 64 -15.11 -0.01 -10.75
C ILE A 64 -14.80 -1.49 -11.00
N ILE A 65 -14.40 -2.24 -9.96
CA ILE A 65 -14.09 -3.67 -10.13
C ILE A 65 -15.33 -4.50 -10.48
N SER A 66 -16.50 -4.14 -9.94
CA SER A 66 -17.78 -4.75 -10.30
C SER A 66 -18.15 -4.46 -11.77
N ALA A 67 -17.92 -3.23 -12.24
CA ALA A 67 -18.12 -2.86 -13.64
C ALA A 67 -17.15 -3.59 -14.58
N SER A 68 -15.86 -3.68 -14.19
CA SER A 68 -14.83 -4.42 -14.94
C SER A 68 -15.15 -5.93 -15.01
N TYR A 69 -15.65 -6.52 -13.93
CA TYR A 69 -16.07 -7.93 -13.90
C TYR A 69 -17.23 -8.22 -14.88
N LEU A 70 -18.23 -7.34 -14.94
CA LEU A 70 -19.37 -7.47 -15.85
C LEU A 70 -18.96 -7.35 -17.33
N LEU A 71 -17.98 -6.49 -17.64
CA LEU A 71 -17.55 -6.23 -19.02
C LEU A 71 -16.53 -7.25 -19.53
N LEU A 72 -15.55 -7.63 -18.71
CA LEU A 72 -14.37 -8.39 -19.14
C LEU A 72 -14.32 -9.83 -18.63
N LYS A 73 -15.18 -10.23 -17.66
CA LYS A 73 -15.22 -11.60 -17.08
C LYS A 73 -13.86 -12.12 -16.59
N VAL A 74 -12.91 -11.23 -16.28
CA VAL A 74 -11.63 -11.61 -15.70
C VAL A 74 -11.83 -11.81 -14.20
N ASN A 75 -11.26 -12.89 -13.63
CA ASN A 75 -11.24 -13.12 -12.19
C ASN A 75 -10.01 -12.40 -11.61
N ILE A 76 -10.24 -11.32 -10.89
CA ILE A 76 -9.23 -10.28 -10.64
C ILE A 76 -8.73 -10.38 -9.18
N GLN A 77 -7.47 -10.02 -8.91
CA GLN A 77 -6.90 -10.03 -7.57
C GLN A 77 -7.42 -8.87 -6.70
N HIS A 78 -8.70 -8.94 -6.32
CA HIS A 78 -9.44 -7.90 -5.60
C HIS A 78 -8.76 -7.38 -4.31
N THR A 79 -7.95 -8.21 -3.65
CA THR A 79 -7.26 -7.84 -2.40
C THR A 79 -6.07 -6.93 -2.65
N ALA A 80 -5.32 -7.17 -3.72
CA ALA A 80 -4.07 -6.48 -4.02
C ALA A 80 -4.30 -5.03 -4.46
N GLY A 81 -5.19 -4.84 -5.44
CA GLY A 81 -5.54 -3.50 -5.94
C GLY A 81 -6.21 -2.64 -4.87
N TYR A 82 -7.00 -3.24 -3.97
CA TYR A 82 -7.60 -2.51 -2.84
C TYR A 82 -6.53 -1.92 -1.90
N ILE A 83 -5.51 -2.72 -1.55
CA ILE A 83 -4.43 -2.25 -0.67
C ILE A 83 -3.63 -1.14 -1.36
N ALA A 84 -3.38 -1.28 -2.67
CA ALA A 84 -2.69 -0.28 -3.48
C ALA A 84 -3.43 1.06 -3.54
N SER A 85 -4.77 1.04 -3.68
CA SER A 85 -5.60 2.25 -3.73
C SER A 85 -5.73 2.93 -2.37
N MET A 86 -5.61 2.20 -1.25
CA MET A 86 -5.64 2.77 0.10
C MET A 86 -4.28 3.29 0.60
N LEU A 87 -3.18 3.00 -0.09
CA LEU A 87 -1.82 3.34 0.38
C LEU A 87 -1.62 4.85 0.60
N PHE A 88 -2.27 5.70 -0.21
CA PHE A 88 -2.20 7.16 -0.02
C PHE A 88 -2.85 7.63 1.30
N LEU A 89 -3.69 6.78 1.90
CA LEU A 89 -4.41 7.10 3.11
C LEU A 89 -3.50 7.09 4.35
N ILE A 90 -2.42 6.30 4.30
CA ILE A 90 -1.52 6.03 5.42
C ILE A 90 -0.66 7.27 5.75
N PRO A 91 -0.79 7.85 6.96
CA PRO A 91 0.00 9.01 7.37
C PRO A 91 1.39 8.56 7.83
N GLY A 92 2.35 8.43 6.91
CA GLY A 92 3.59 7.76 7.29
C GLY A 92 4.62 8.61 8.05
N PHE A 93 4.66 9.94 7.94
CA PHE A 93 5.51 10.74 8.86
C PHE A 93 5.07 10.56 10.33
N PRO A 94 3.77 10.72 10.69
CA PRO A 94 3.28 10.39 12.03
C PRO A 94 3.53 8.94 12.46
N LEU A 95 3.45 7.98 11.53
CA LEU A 95 3.67 6.57 11.84
C LEU A 95 5.15 6.27 12.13
N ILE A 96 6.06 6.77 11.31
CA ILE A 96 7.51 6.54 11.49
C ILE A 96 8.01 7.24 12.75
N THR A 97 7.62 8.50 12.96
CA THR A 97 8.01 9.24 14.17
C THR A 97 7.42 8.63 15.43
N GLY A 98 6.14 8.24 15.40
CA GLY A 98 5.49 7.58 16.55
C GLY A 98 6.11 6.22 16.89
N VAL A 99 6.51 5.41 15.89
CA VAL A 99 7.19 4.13 16.14
C VAL A 99 8.59 4.35 16.73
N LEU A 100 9.34 5.34 16.24
CA LEU A 100 10.66 5.68 16.77
C LEU A 100 10.59 6.21 18.21
N ASP A 101 9.55 6.97 18.54
CA ASP A 101 9.34 7.52 19.89
C ASP A 101 8.91 6.43 20.88
N LEU A 102 8.02 5.52 20.46
CA LEU A 102 7.66 4.31 21.22
C LEU A 102 8.88 3.42 21.49
N ALA A 103 9.80 3.28 20.52
CA ALA A 103 11.03 2.53 20.70
C ALA A 103 11.99 3.16 21.72
N LYS A 104 11.89 4.47 21.95
CA LYS A 104 12.65 5.22 22.97
C LYS A 104 11.97 5.25 24.33
N LEU A 105 10.75 4.68 24.45
CA LEU A 105 9.90 4.68 25.66
C LEU A 105 9.45 6.09 26.10
N ASP A 106 9.47 7.07 25.20
CA ASP A 106 8.92 8.41 25.43
C ASP A 106 7.41 8.37 25.17
N PHE A 107 6.58 8.33 26.22
CA PHE A 107 5.11 8.14 26.06
C PHE A 107 4.30 9.44 26.01
N SER A 108 4.90 10.58 26.33
CA SER A 108 4.14 11.78 26.73
C SER A 108 3.58 12.62 25.58
N LEU A 109 4.09 12.48 24.33
CA LEU A 109 3.66 13.33 23.21
C LEU A 109 3.27 12.55 21.95
N ASP A 110 3.76 11.33 21.76
CA ASP A 110 3.54 10.57 20.51
C ASP A 110 2.30 9.65 20.49
N ILE A 111 1.66 9.42 21.66
CA ILE A 111 0.45 8.59 21.73
C ILE A 111 -0.66 9.12 20.81
N GLN A 112 -0.76 10.45 20.65
CA GLN A 112 -1.82 11.09 19.88
C GLN A 112 -1.61 10.91 18.37
N ARG A 113 -0.35 10.88 17.92
CA ARG A 113 0.03 10.64 16.51
C ARG A 113 -0.15 9.19 16.12
N VAL A 114 0.27 8.28 17.00
CA VAL A 114 0.09 6.84 16.81
C VAL A 114 -1.39 6.48 16.86
N ALA A 115 -2.15 6.99 17.83
CA ALA A 115 -3.60 6.77 17.92
C ALA A 115 -4.33 7.31 16.68
N TYR A 116 -3.95 8.47 16.17
CA TYR A 116 -4.48 8.99 14.90
C TYR A 116 -4.19 8.04 13.73
N ALA A 117 -2.94 7.60 13.57
CA ALA A 117 -2.57 6.69 12.49
C ALA A 117 -3.30 5.34 12.58
N VAL A 118 -3.39 4.77 13.79
CA VAL A 118 -4.13 3.53 14.05
C VAL A 118 -5.62 3.70 13.78
N ALA A 119 -6.23 4.81 14.20
CA ALA A 119 -7.64 5.09 13.92
C ALA A 119 -7.92 5.17 12.41
N VAL A 120 -7.04 5.82 11.63
CA VAL A 120 -7.19 5.90 10.16
C VAL A 120 -7.08 4.51 9.53
N ILE A 121 -6.10 3.69 9.94
CA ILE A 121 -5.93 2.31 9.44
C ILE A 121 -7.14 1.46 9.83
N PHE A 122 -7.63 1.58 11.06
CA PHE A 122 -8.80 0.86 11.54
C PHE A 122 -10.05 1.22 10.74
N CYS A 123 -10.30 2.51 10.48
CA CYS A 123 -11.37 2.96 9.59
C CYS A 123 -11.23 2.40 8.18
N ALA A 124 -10.02 2.37 7.61
CA ALA A 124 -9.80 1.80 6.27
C ALA A 124 -10.16 0.30 6.22
N ILE A 125 -9.76 -0.46 7.25
CA ILE A 125 -10.11 -1.88 7.37
C ILE A 125 -11.63 -2.04 7.52
N PHE A 126 -12.27 -1.21 8.35
CA PHE A 126 -13.71 -1.27 8.56
C PHE A 126 -14.50 -0.91 7.29
N CYS A 127 -14.05 0.08 6.52
CA CYS A 127 -14.59 0.40 5.21
C CYS A 127 -14.44 -0.76 4.23
N ARG A 128 -13.27 -1.43 4.22
CA ARG A 128 -13.06 -2.65 3.42
C ARG A 128 -14.09 -3.71 3.77
N LEU A 129 -14.25 -4.01 5.06
CA LEU A 129 -15.17 -5.04 5.54
C LEU A 129 -16.62 -4.68 5.21
N GLY A 130 -17.02 -3.42 5.41
CA GLY A 130 -18.34 -2.93 5.05
C GLY A 130 -18.63 -3.09 3.56
N SER A 131 -17.69 -2.67 2.70
CA SER A 131 -17.82 -2.84 1.25
C SER A 131 -17.83 -4.32 0.83
N CYS A 132 -17.05 -5.18 1.49
CA CYS A 132 -17.00 -6.61 1.22
C CYS A 132 -18.31 -7.32 1.60
N CYS A 133 -18.88 -7.00 2.77
CA CYS A 133 -20.16 -7.54 3.23
C CYS A 133 -21.31 -7.16 2.30
N TRP A 134 -21.33 -5.92 1.78
CA TRP A 134 -22.36 -5.51 0.83
C TRP A 134 -22.30 -6.23 -0.51
N LEU A 135 -21.10 -6.66 -0.93
CA LEU A 135 -20.88 -7.19 -2.27
C LEU A 135 -20.74 -8.73 -2.29
N SER A 136 -20.68 -9.41 -1.13
CA SER A 136 -20.56 -10.87 -1.00
C SER A 136 -19.40 -11.49 -1.81
N TYR A 137 -18.35 -10.72 -2.11
CA TYR A 137 -17.16 -11.22 -2.80
C TYR A 137 -16.24 -11.92 -1.81
N SER A 138 -15.89 -13.18 -2.11
CA SER A 138 -14.89 -13.92 -1.33
C SER A 138 -13.50 -13.34 -1.59
N THR A 139 -12.77 -13.04 -0.52
CA THR A 139 -11.35 -12.69 -0.55
C THR A 139 -10.55 -13.85 -1.12
N GLY A 140 -10.25 -13.81 -2.41
CA GLY A 140 -9.24 -14.68 -3.01
C GLY A 140 -7.88 -14.41 -2.39
N GLU A 141 -7.14 -15.49 -2.14
CA GLU A 141 -5.74 -15.46 -1.72
C GLU A 141 -4.90 -14.71 -2.77
N MET A 142 -3.84 -14.03 -2.32
CA MET A 142 -2.82 -13.49 -3.22
C MET A 142 -2.15 -14.69 -3.92
N LEU A 143 -2.72 -15.11 -5.04
CA LEU A 143 -2.09 -16.10 -5.91
C LEU A 143 -0.80 -15.48 -6.42
N SER A 144 0.32 -16.11 -6.07
CA SER A 144 1.62 -15.80 -6.64
C SER A 144 1.48 -15.75 -8.16
N PRO A 145 1.76 -14.62 -8.82
CA PRO A 145 1.70 -14.55 -10.28
C PRO A 145 2.70 -15.56 -10.84
N ASN A 146 2.19 -16.72 -11.28
CA ASN A 146 2.96 -17.75 -11.95
C ASN A 146 3.17 -17.31 -13.40
N LEU A 147 4.05 -16.33 -13.58
CA LEU A 147 4.48 -15.81 -14.87
C LEU A 147 6.00 -16.01 -14.98
N TYR A 148 6.38 -16.58 -16.12
CA TYR A 148 7.66 -17.20 -16.51
C TYR A 148 8.95 -16.65 -15.84
N PRO A 149 9.91 -17.50 -15.42
CA PRO A 149 10.79 -17.21 -14.28
C PRO A 149 11.83 -16.08 -14.47
N VAL A 150 12.39 -15.92 -15.67
CA VAL A 150 13.62 -15.12 -15.84
C VAL A 150 13.35 -13.66 -16.25
N TRP A 151 12.43 -13.45 -17.20
CA TRP A 151 12.06 -12.09 -17.63
C TRP A 151 11.29 -11.35 -16.52
N ASN A 152 10.55 -12.11 -15.70
CA ASN A 152 9.74 -11.58 -14.62
C ASN A 152 10.57 -11.10 -13.43
N GLY A 153 11.73 -11.71 -13.16
CA GLY A 153 12.63 -11.28 -12.08
C GLY A 153 13.10 -9.84 -12.25
N CYS A 154 13.56 -9.46 -13.45
CA CYS A 154 13.99 -8.09 -13.74
C CYS A 154 12.84 -7.09 -13.61
N PHE A 155 11.66 -7.40 -14.15
CA PHE A 155 10.49 -6.52 -13.99
C PHE A 155 10.05 -6.41 -12.54
N HIS A 156 10.11 -7.49 -11.77
CA HIS A 156 9.79 -7.48 -10.35
C HIS A 156 10.79 -6.65 -9.53
N LEU A 157 12.08 -6.72 -9.85
CA LEU A 157 13.11 -5.88 -9.23
C LEU A 157 12.89 -4.39 -9.53
N ILE A 158 12.62 -4.06 -10.79
CA ILE A 158 12.33 -2.68 -11.22
C ILE A 158 11.03 -2.18 -10.57
N ALA A 159 9.98 -3.01 -10.54
CA ALA A 159 8.72 -2.66 -9.90
C ALA A 159 8.89 -2.47 -8.39
N SER A 160 9.65 -3.35 -7.72
CA SER A 160 10.00 -3.23 -6.30
C SER A 160 10.80 -1.96 -6.01
N PHE A 161 11.72 -1.58 -6.91
CA PHE A 161 12.47 -0.33 -6.82
C PHE A 161 11.55 0.88 -6.85
N PHE A 162 10.73 1.00 -7.90
CA PHE A 162 9.82 2.14 -8.06
C PHE A 162 8.75 2.19 -6.97
N ARG A 163 8.33 1.02 -6.45
CA ARG A 163 7.44 0.90 -5.29
C ARG A 163 8.06 1.56 -4.05
N ALA A 164 9.28 1.17 -3.70
CA ALA A 164 9.97 1.70 -2.52
C ALA A 164 10.37 3.16 -2.70
N LEU A 165 10.79 3.56 -3.91
CA LEU A 165 11.08 4.93 -4.28
C LEU A 165 9.82 5.80 -4.14
N GLY A 166 8.69 5.34 -4.68
CA GLY A 166 7.42 6.03 -4.59
C GLY A 166 6.97 6.23 -3.14
N PHE A 167 7.08 5.19 -2.30
CA PHE A 167 6.75 5.30 -0.88
C PHE A 167 7.65 6.31 -0.16
N SER A 168 8.94 6.37 -0.49
CA SER A 168 9.86 7.36 0.10
C SER A 168 9.55 8.79 -0.37
N LEU A 169 9.18 8.99 -1.63
CA LEU A 169 8.73 10.28 -2.15
C LEU A 169 7.41 10.74 -1.50
N LEU A 170 6.54 9.81 -1.10
CA LEU A 170 5.31 10.11 -0.37
C LEU A 170 5.61 10.78 1.00
N PHE A 171 6.77 10.50 1.58
CA PHE A 171 7.26 11.15 2.80
C PHE A 171 8.11 12.39 2.57
N ASN A 172 8.05 12.97 1.38
CA ASN A 172 8.78 14.19 1.02
C ASN A 172 10.30 14.04 1.25
N SER A 173 10.84 12.83 1.07
CA SER A 173 12.28 12.56 1.20
C SER A 173 13.03 13.07 -0.04
N PRO A 174 14.23 13.67 0.10
CA PRO A 174 15.02 14.07 -1.05
C PRO A 174 15.37 12.86 -1.94
N ILE A 175 15.45 13.07 -3.25
CA ILE A 175 15.69 12.00 -4.25
C ILE A 175 16.90 11.12 -3.92
N LYS A 176 17.93 11.68 -3.28
CA LYS A 176 19.12 10.93 -2.86
C LYS A 176 18.80 9.87 -1.79
N THR A 177 18.04 10.23 -0.75
CA THR A 177 17.62 9.30 0.32
C THR A 177 16.53 8.35 -0.17
N ALA A 178 15.65 8.82 -1.05
CA ALA A 178 14.63 7.98 -1.67
C ALA A 178 15.24 6.85 -2.51
N SER A 179 16.30 7.13 -3.28
CA SER A 179 17.00 6.13 -4.08
C SER A 179 17.67 5.06 -3.20
N MET A 180 18.35 5.47 -2.12
CA MET A 180 18.96 4.52 -1.18
C MET A 180 17.91 3.61 -0.51
N THR A 181 16.80 4.21 -0.07
CA THR A 181 15.67 3.47 0.50
C THR A 181 15.08 2.48 -0.52
N ALA A 182 15.08 2.84 -1.81
CA ALA A 182 14.61 1.96 -2.87
C ALA A 182 15.52 0.73 -3.06
N PHE A 183 16.84 0.89 -3.00
CA PHE A 183 17.78 -0.24 -3.02
C PHE A 183 17.62 -1.17 -1.82
N ILE A 184 17.48 -0.60 -0.63
CA ILE A 184 17.20 -1.38 0.60
C ILE A 184 15.86 -2.13 0.47
N GLY A 185 14.84 -1.49 -0.12
CA GLY A 185 13.54 -2.10 -0.36
C GLY A 185 13.57 -3.25 -1.37
N ILE A 186 14.40 -3.17 -2.42
CA ILE A 186 14.67 -4.32 -3.31
C ILE A 186 15.27 -5.45 -2.49
N TYR A 187 16.36 -5.18 -1.76
CA TYR A 187 17.09 -6.19 -1.01
C TYR A 187 16.19 -6.92 0.00
N ALA A 188 15.37 -6.18 0.74
CA ALA A 188 14.38 -6.73 1.66
C ALA A 188 13.35 -7.63 0.97
N ASN A 189 12.84 -7.22 -0.19
CA ASN A 189 11.83 -7.98 -0.93
C ASN A 189 12.41 -9.25 -1.56
N THR A 190 13.63 -9.20 -2.08
CA THR A 190 14.34 -10.37 -2.59
C THR A 190 14.60 -11.36 -1.46
N LEU A 191 15.11 -10.92 -0.31
CA LEU A 191 15.26 -11.77 0.87
C LEU A 191 13.95 -12.43 1.29
N ARG A 192 12.84 -11.68 1.30
CA ARG A 192 11.53 -12.21 1.65
C ARG A 192 11.11 -13.33 0.69
N LEU A 193 11.26 -13.15 -0.62
CA LEU A 193 10.88 -14.14 -1.64
C LEU A 193 11.75 -15.39 -1.54
N GLU A 194 13.06 -15.22 -1.44
CA GLU A 194 14.00 -16.33 -1.24
C GLU A 194 13.65 -17.14 0.02
N LEU A 195 13.33 -16.50 1.15
CA LEU A 195 12.94 -17.22 2.37
C LEU A 195 11.65 -18.03 2.20
N ILE A 196 10.69 -17.54 1.41
CA ILE A 196 9.43 -18.22 1.12
C ILE A 196 9.70 -19.45 0.25
N ASP A 197 10.50 -19.31 -0.80
CA ASP A 197 10.82 -20.39 -1.75
C ASP A 197 11.70 -21.47 -1.11
N PHE A 198 12.69 -21.11 -0.29
CA PHE A 198 13.61 -22.08 0.32
C PHE A 198 13.06 -22.78 1.56
N THR A 199 12.16 -22.13 2.32
CA THR A 199 11.79 -22.61 3.66
C THR A 199 10.30 -22.91 3.82
N HIS A 200 9.44 -22.59 2.84
CA HIS A 200 7.98 -22.76 2.90
C HIS A 200 7.34 -22.19 4.18
N ILE A 201 7.98 -21.18 4.78
CA ILE A 201 7.52 -20.50 5.99
C ILE A 201 6.36 -19.54 5.61
N PRO A 202 5.36 -19.33 6.48
CA PRO A 202 4.31 -18.34 6.26
C PRO A 202 4.85 -16.94 5.96
N ILE A 203 4.16 -16.21 5.07
CA ILE A 203 4.57 -14.90 4.53
C ILE A 203 4.92 -13.89 5.64
N GLN A 204 4.22 -13.95 6.78
CA GLN A 204 4.39 -13.03 7.90
C GLN A 204 5.75 -13.21 8.58
N VAL A 205 6.16 -14.46 8.80
CA VAL A 205 7.43 -14.79 9.47
C VAL A 205 8.61 -14.51 8.53
N ALA A 206 8.47 -14.83 7.24
CA ALA A 206 9.47 -14.48 6.24
C ALA A 206 9.71 -12.97 6.16
N SER A 207 8.64 -12.17 6.23
CA SER A 207 8.73 -10.70 6.22
C SER A 207 9.40 -10.15 7.49
N LEU A 208 9.16 -10.77 8.66
CA LEU A 208 9.80 -10.39 9.92
C LEU A 208 11.31 -10.65 9.88
N ILE A 209 11.72 -11.83 9.41
CA ILE A 209 13.14 -12.20 9.32
C ILE A 209 13.86 -11.30 8.30
N ALA A 210 13.26 -11.08 7.13
CA ALA A 210 13.81 -10.18 6.12
C ALA A 210 13.98 -8.75 6.67
N ALA A 211 12.97 -8.22 7.37
CA ALA A 211 13.06 -6.89 8.00
C ALA A 211 14.17 -6.82 9.07
N PHE A 212 14.35 -7.89 9.86
CA PHE A 212 15.40 -7.96 10.87
C PHE A 212 16.81 -7.96 10.26
N ILE A 213 17.03 -8.77 9.22
CA ILE A 213 18.32 -8.83 8.49
C ILE A 213 18.65 -7.47 7.87
N VAL A 214 17.67 -6.84 7.24
CA VAL A 214 17.82 -5.51 6.63
C VAL A 214 18.13 -4.47 7.70
N GLY A 215 17.45 -4.51 8.84
CA GLY A 215 17.68 -3.61 9.97
C GLY A 215 19.10 -3.71 10.52
N ILE A 216 19.66 -4.92 10.64
CA ILE A 216 21.05 -5.13 11.05
C ILE A 216 22.03 -4.62 9.98
N SER A 217 21.75 -4.88 8.70
CA SER A 217 22.65 -4.45 7.61
C SER A 217 22.69 -2.94 7.39
N ALA A 218 21.71 -2.21 7.92
CA ALA A 218 21.63 -0.76 7.83
C ALA A 218 22.37 -0.03 8.98
N PHE A 219 22.87 -0.78 9.96
CA PHE A 219 23.67 -0.28 11.09
C PHE A 219 25.16 -0.47 10.81
#